data_AF-A0A8T7ALA1-F1
#
_entry.id   AF-A0A8T7ALA1-F1
#
_cell.length_a   1.000
_cell.length_b   1.000
_cell.length_c   1.000
_cell.angle_alpha   90.00
_cell.angle_beta   90.00
_cell.angle_gamma   90.00
#
_symmetry.space_group_name_H-M   'P 1'
#
loop_
_entity.id
_entity.type
_entity.pdbx_description
1 polymer ?
#
loop_
_entity_poly.entity_id
_entity_poly.type
_entity_poly.pdbx_seq_one_letter_code
_entity_poly.pdbx_strand_id
1 'polypeptide(L)'
;MATASEEIDGQPVKLEAGIADALGWAGPRQDPDGFWCGMLESNACMEAEWLLAFHIMGYDYGHEAALVAGILRRQRTDGAWETYYNAPSGDINATVESYAALRATGMSADAEPLRRARTWIEKHGGLRHIRVFTRIWLALIGEWPWQAIPNLPPELIRLPLWTPVN
;
A
#
# COMPACT_ATOMS: atom_id res chain seq x y z
N MET A 1 38.08 -31.39 21.59
CA MET A 1 37.73 -30.71 20.32
C MET A 1 36.88 -29.51 20.70
N ALA A 2 37.46 -28.31 20.70
CA ALA A 2 36.75 -27.08 21.03
C ALA A 2 35.80 -26.75 19.88
N THR A 3 34.50 -26.69 20.16
CA THR A 3 33.50 -26.12 19.26
C THR A 3 33.85 -24.66 19.02
N ALA A 4 34.15 -24.32 17.77
CA ALA A 4 34.39 -22.94 17.38
C ALA A 4 33.15 -22.12 17.76
N SER A 5 33.33 -21.11 18.60
CA SER A 5 32.30 -20.13 18.92
C SER A 5 31.95 -19.35 17.66
N GLU A 6 30.73 -19.52 17.17
CA GLU A 6 30.22 -18.76 16.03
C GLU A 6 30.07 -17.29 16.43
N GLU A 7 30.69 -16.40 15.66
CA GLU A 7 30.61 -14.96 15.81
C GLU A 7 29.74 -14.39 14.69
N ILE A 8 28.79 -13.52 15.04
CA ILE A 8 28.09 -12.65 14.10
C ILE A 8 28.53 -11.22 14.46
N ASP A 9 29.02 -10.46 13.48
CA ASP A 9 29.55 -9.10 13.65
C ASP A 9 30.61 -8.94 14.77
N GLY A 10 31.44 -9.98 14.99
CA GLY A 10 32.51 -9.95 15.99
C GLY A 10 32.03 -9.97 17.45
N GLN A 11 30.77 -10.34 17.69
CA GLN A 11 30.24 -10.58 19.03
C GLN A 11 30.04 -12.09 19.25
N PRO A 12 30.42 -12.63 20.43
CA PRO A 12 30.15 -14.02 20.75
C PRO A 12 28.63 -14.23 20.83
N VAL A 13 28.09 -15.08 19.95
CA VAL A 13 26.68 -15.44 19.96
C VAL A 13 26.40 -16.27 21.20
N LYS A 14 25.77 -15.67 22.21
CA LYS A 14 25.19 -16.42 23.34
C LYS A 14 23.80 -16.89 22.93
N LEU A 15 23.75 -17.99 22.18
CA LEU A 15 22.52 -18.57 21.64
C LEU A 15 21.42 -18.65 22.71
N GLU A 16 21.75 -19.11 23.91
CA GLU A 16 20.82 -19.27 25.02
C GLU A 16 20.24 -17.93 25.50
N ALA A 17 21.07 -16.88 25.52
CA ALA A 17 20.61 -15.54 25.87
C ALA A 17 19.68 -14.97 24.79
N GLY A 18 20.02 -15.16 23.51
CA GLY A 18 19.17 -14.72 22.40
C GLY A 18 17.81 -15.44 22.39
N ILE A 19 17.78 -16.73 22.71
CA ILE A 19 16.53 -17.48 22.87
C ILE A 19 15.72 -16.93 24.05
N ALA A 20 16.34 -16.71 25.21
CA ALA A 20 15.66 -16.18 26.38
C ALA A 20 15.05 -14.79 26.10
N ASP A 21 15.79 -13.91 25.42
CA ASP A 21 15.33 -12.58 25.05
C ASP A 21 14.16 -12.63 24.06
N ALA A 22 14.26 -13.48 23.03
CA ALA A 22 13.18 -13.67 22.05
C ALA A 22 11.89 -14.20 22.70
N LEU A 23 12.01 -15.17 23.61
CA LEU A 23 10.87 -15.68 24.38
C LEU A 23 10.31 -14.62 25.32
N GLY A 24 11.17 -13.82 25.96
CA GLY A 24 10.78 -12.69 26.79
C GLY A 24 10.06 -11.59 26.01
N TRP A 25 10.37 -11.41 24.72
CA TRP A 25 9.66 -10.49 23.84
C TRP A 25 8.34 -11.07 23.31
N ALA A 26 8.33 -12.33 22.86
CA ALA A 26 7.18 -12.96 22.21
C ALA A 26 6.10 -13.40 23.20
N GLY A 27 6.48 -13.95 24.36
CA GLY A 27 5.56 -14.51 25.34
C GLY A 27 4.50 -13.52 25.82
N PRO A 28 4.88 -12.31 26.31
CA PRO A 28 3.92 -11.30 26.74
C PRO A 28 3.05 -10.71 25.61
N ARG A 29 3.38 -10.98 24.34
CA ARG A 29 2.64 -10.50 23.15
C ARG A 29 1.68 -11.56 22.59
N GLN A 30 1.63 -12.75 23.19
CA GLN A 30 0.64 -13.74 22.83
C GLN A 30 -0.73 -13.30 23.34
N ASP A 31 -1.74 -13.38 22.48
CA ASP A 31 -3.12 -13.17 22.86
C ASP A 31 -3.58 -14.28 23.83
N PRO A 32 -4.50 -14.00 24.78
CA PRO A 32 -5.06 -15.03 25.67
C PRO A 32 -5.62 -16.27 24.94
N ASP A 33 -6.08 -16.13 23.69
CA ASP A 33 -6.59 -17.24 22.87
C ASP A 33 -5.46 -18.03 22.17
N GLY A 34 -4.20 -17.64 22.36
CA GLY A 34 -3.01 -18.40 21.95
C GLY A 34 -2.38 -17.99 20.63
N PHE A 35 -2.91 -16.99 19.92
CA PHE A 35 -2.33 -16.47 18.67
C PHE A 35 -1.45 -15.24 18.89
N TRP A 36 -0.74 -14.81 17.84
CA TRP A 36 -0.06 -13.51 17.78
C TRP A 36 -0.68 -12.67 16.67
N CYS A 37 -0.95 -11.40 16.96
CA CYS A 37 -1.45 -10.45 15.99
C CYS A 37 -0.42 -9.35 15.78
N GLY A 38 0.10 -9.26 14.56
CA GLY A 38 1.04 -8.23 14.13
C GLY A 38 0.43 -7.33 13.06
N MET A 39 0.94 -6.11 12.96
CA MET A 39 0.60 -5.23 11.85
C MET A 39 1.16 -5.81 10.54
N LEU A 40 0.30 -6.05 9.56
CA LEU A 40 0.70 -6.39 8.20
C LEU A 40 0.76 -5.11 7.37
N GLU A 41 1.95 -4.53 7.26
CA GLU A 41 2.15 -3.35 6.42
C GLU A 41 2.32 -3.74 4.95
N SER A 42 1.82 -2.86 4.05
CA SER A 42 2.02 -2.99 2.61
C SER A 42 2.45 -1.64 2.02
N ASN A 43 1.56 -0.95 1.30
CA ASN A 43 1.80 0.36 0.73
C ASN A 43 0.58 1.27 0.88
N ALA A 44 0.75 2.54 0.52
CA ALA A 44 -0.28 3.57 0.69
C ALA A 44 -1.51 3.40 -0.24
N CYS A 45 -1.49 2.45 -1.20
CA CYS A 45 -2.67 2.16 -2.00
C CYS A 45 -3.83 1.72 -1.11
N MET A 46 -3.58 0.96 -0.03
CA MET A 46 -4.67 0.48 0.82
C MET A 46 -5.46 1.64 1.44
N GLU A 47 -4.78 2.61 2.05
CA GLU A 47 -5.45 3.80 2.59
C GLU A 47 -6.04 4.70 1.47
N ALA A 48 -5.36 4.82 0.34
CA ALA A 48 -5.84 5.62 -0.79
C ALA A 48 -7.15 5.06 -1.39
N GLU A 49 -7.20 3.76 -1.62
CA GLU A 49 -8.36 3.04 -2.14
C GLU A 49 -9.55 3.11 -1.16
N TRP A 50 -9.31 3.06 0.15
CA TRP A 50 -10.36 3.31 1.15
C TRP A 50 -10.93 4.73 1.07
N LEU A 51 -10.08 5.75 0.97
CA LEU A 51 -10.53 7.13 0.80
C LEU A 51 -11.36 7.32 -0.47
N LEU A 52 -10.91 6.73 -1.58
CA LEU A 52 -11.65 6.75 -2.83
C LEU A 52 -13.00 6.03 -2.71
N ALA A 53 -13.04 4.85 -2.06
CA ALA A 53 -14.26 4.11 -1.82
C ALA A 53 -15.28 4.93 -1.03
N PHE A 54 -14.85 5.55 0.08
CA PHE A 54 -15.71 6.40 0.90
C PHE A 54 -16.23 7.61 0.14
N HIS A 55 -15.37 8.26 -0.65
CA HIS A 55 -15.76 9.35 -1.54
C HIS A 55 -16.85 8.92 -2.54
N ILE A 56 -16.66 7.80 -3.22
CA ILE A 56 -17.62 7.28 -4.22
C ILE A 56 -18.96 6.91 -3.56
N MET A 57 -18.93 6.34 -2.35
CA MET A 57 -20.15 5.95 -1.63
C MET A 57 -20.85 7.13 -0.94
N GLY A 58 -20.20 8.29 -0.85
CA GLY A 58 -20.68 9.41 -0.02
C GLY A 58 -20.76 9.06 1.47
N TYR A 59 -19.88 8.15 1.93
CA TYR A 59 -19.88 7.64 3.29
C TYR A 59 -18.84 8.36 4.15
N ASP A 60 -19.27 8.91 5.29
CA ASP A 60 -18.36 9.48 6.27
C ASP A 60 -17.83 8.40 7.22
N TYR A 61 -16.55 8.03 7.04
CA TYR A 61 -15.87 7.03 7.86
C TYR A 61 -15.48 7.53 9.27
N GLY A 62 -15.48 8.85 9.52
CA GLY A 62 -15.06 9.43 10.81
C GLY A 62 -13.54 9.38 11.10
N HIS A 63 -12.76 8.66 10.30
CA HIS A 63 -11.29 8.58 10.43
C HIS A 63 -10.52 9.01 9.17
N GLU A 64 -11.14 9.82 8.30
CA GLU A 64 -10.51 10.34 7.08
C GLU A 64 -9.14 10.98 7.35
N ALA A 65 -9.05 11.82 8.40
CA ALA A 65 -7.82 12.50 8.77
C ALA A 65 -6.67 11.52 9.10
N ALA A 66 -6.97 10.36 9.67
CA ALA A 66 -5.96 9.35 10.00
C ALA A 66 -5.41 8.67 8.73
N LEU A 67 -6.29 8.38 7.75
CA LEU A 67 -5.91 7.83 6.45
C LEU A 67 -5.07 8.83 5.65
N VAL A 68 -5.50 10.10 5.59
CA VAL A 68 -4.75 11.18 4.95
C VAL A 68 -3.37 11.32 5.57
N ALA A 69 -3.27 11.35 6.90
CA ALA A 69 -1.99 11.43 7.58
C ALA A 69 -1.11 10.18 7.32
N GLY A 70 -1.71 8.99 7.23
CA GLY A 70 -1.01 7.74 6.89
C GLY A 70 -0.40 7.77 5.50
N ILE A 71 -1.15 8.26 4.51
CA ILE A 71 -0.66 8.44 3.13
C ILE A 71 0.47 9.47 3.12
N LEU A 72 0.27 10.66 3.70
CA LEU A 72 1.27 11.73 3.69
C LEU A 72 2.59 11.33 4.37
N ARG A 73 2.54 10.58 5.48
CA ARG A 73 3.74 10.09 6.17
C ARG A 73 4.59 9.15 5.30
N ARG A 74 3.98 8.47 4.33
CA ARG A 74 4.65 7.53 3.42
C ARG A 74 5.13 8.19 2.13
N GLN A 75 4.89 9.49 1.94
CA GLN A 75 5.39 10.20 0.77
C GLN A 75 6.90 10.35 0.86
N ARG A 76 7.60 9.90 -0.19
CA ARG A 76 9.05 10.03 -0.32
C ARG A 76 9.46 11.48 -0.56
N THR A 77 10.75 11.78 -0.44
CA THR A 77 11.32 13.13 -0.65
C THR A 77 11.27 13.58 -2.11
N ASP A 78 11.14 12.68 -3.08
CA ASP A 78 10.92 12.99 -4.50
C ASP A 78 9.44 13.22 -4.86
N GLY A 79 8.52 13.00 -3.93
CA GLY A 79 7.09 13.24 -4.08
C GLY A 79 6.26 12.00 -4.40
N ALA A 80 6.90 10.85 -4.60
CA ALA A 80 6.24 9.59 -4.93
C ALA A 80 5.88 8.75 -3.69
N TRP A 81 5.18 7.65 -3.94
CA TRP A 81 4.95 6.57 -2.98
C TRP A 81 5.57 5.28 -3.47
N GLU A 82 6.00 4.43 -2.54
CA GLU A 82 6.64 3.14 -2.81
C GLU A 82 5.69 1.96 -2.65
N THR A 83 6.01 0.84 -3.31
CA THR A 83 5.25 -0.42 -3.23
C THR A 83 5.65 -1.31 -2.05
N TYR A 84 6.85 -1.11 -1.50
CA TYR A 84 7.38 -1.81 -0.35
C TYR A 84 8.36 -0.91 0.41
N TYR A 85 8.64 -1.27 1.66
CA TYR A 85 9.49 -0.51 2.57
C TYR A 85 10.89 -0.29 1.98
N ASN A 86 11.32 0.97 1.92
CA ASN A 86 12.62 1.39 1.39
C ASN A 86 12.87 0.96 -0.07
N ALA A 87 11.82 0.95 -0.90
CA ALA A 87 12.01 0.74 -2.32
C ALA A 87 13.01 1.77 -2.90
N PRO A 88 13.86 1.38 -3.88
CA PRO A 88 14.85 2.28 -4.44
C PRO A 88 14.21 3.44 -5.21
N SER A 89 12.99 3.26 -5.72
CA SER A 89 12.23 4.25 -6.47
C SER A 89 10.76 4.27 -6.05
N GLY A 90 10.08 5.38 -6.36
CA GLY A 90 8.62 5.42 -6.31
C GLY A 90 7.97 4.51 -7.36
N ASP A 91 6.69 4.22 -7.14
CA ASP A 91 5.81 3.47 -8.05
C ASP A 91 4.72 4.40 -8.61
N ILE A 92 4.45 4.26 -9.91
CA ILE A 92 3.49 5.11 -10.62
C ILE A 92 2.06 4.89 -10.14
N ASN A 93 1.66 3.66 -9.82
CA ASN A 93 0.30 3.33 -9.41
C ASN A 93 0.03 3.84 -8.01
N ALA A 94 0.93 3.55 -7.06
CA ALA A 94 0.85 4.04 -5.69
C ALA A 94 0.82 5.57 -5.64
N THR A 95 1.62 6.23 -6.48
CA THR A 95 1.66 7.70 -6.53
C THR A 95 0.39 8.29 -7.13
N VAL A 96 -0.15 7.71 -8.21
CA VAL A 96 -1.39 8.17 -8.83
C VAL A 96 -2.60 7.94 -7.92
N GLU A 97 -2.72 6.77 -7.31
CA GLU A 97 -3.82 6.45 -6.39
C GLU A 97 -3.76 7.33 -5.14
N SER A 98 -2.57 7.52 -4.54
CA SER A 98 -2.39 8.44 -3.41
C SER A 98 -2.72 9.89 -3.77
N TYR A 99 -2.30 10.35 -4.96
CA TYR A 99 -2.66 11.69 -5.46
C TYR A 99 -4.17 11.84 -5.60
N ALA A 100 -4.84 10.88 -6.26
CA ALA A 100 -6.28 10.91 -6.47
C ALA A 100 -7.06 10.88 -5.15
N ALA A 101 -6.66 10.02 -4.21
CA ALA A 101 -7.30 9.92 -2.90
C ALA A 101 -7.20 11.22 -2.09
N LEU A 102 -6.01 11.83 -2.05
CA LEU A 102 -5.82 13.11 -1.37
C LEU A 102 -6.61 14.24 -2.05
N ARG A 103 -6.74 14.23 -3.38
CA ARG A 103 -7.62 15.18 -4.10
C ARG A 103 -9.09 14.97 -3.75
N ALA A 104 -9.53 13.72 -3.57
CA ALA A 104 -10.91 13.37 -3.25
C ALA A 104 -11.35 13.85 -1.85
N THR A 105 -10.42 14.06 -0.92
CA THR A 105 -10.69 14.69 0.39
C THR A 105 -10.73 16.21 0.35
N GLY A 106 -10.58 16.82 -0.83
CA GLY A 106 -10.61 18.26 -1.02
C GLY A 106 -9.23 18.95 -0.89
N MET A 107 -8.14 18.19 -0.77
CA MET A 107 -6.80 18.79 -0.80
C MET A 107 -6.56 19.50 -2.14
N SER A 108 -6.13 20.76 -2.08
CA SER A 108 -5.85 21.54 -3.29
C SER A 108 -4.74 20.90 -4.13
N ALA A 109 -4.92 20.89 -5.45
CA ALA A 109 -3.90 20.44 -6.40
C ALA A 109 -2.57 21.20 -6.29
N ASP A 110 -2.61 22.41 -5.72
CA ASP A 110 -1.45 23.27 -5.51
C ASP A 110 -0.85 23.13 -4.10
N ALA A 111 -1.41 22.26 -3.25
CA ALA A 111 -0.77 21.88 -2.00
C ALA A 111 0.59 21.21 -2.30
N GLU A 112 1.59 21.50 -1.48
CA GLU A 112 2.98 21.07 -1.74
C GLU A 112 3.14 19.54 -1.94
N PRO A 113 2.50 18.65 -1.14
CA PRO A 113 2.56 17.20 -1.38
C PRO A 113 2.06 16.82 -2.78
N LEU A 114 0.97 17.43 -3.23
CA LEU A 114 0.34 17.13 -4.52
C LEU A 114 1.10 17.73 -5.69
N ARG A 115 1.68 18.92 -5.55
CA ARG A 115 2.59 19.48 -6.55
C ARG A 115 3.76 18.54 -6.84
N ARG A 116 4.43 18.06 -5.78
CA ARG A 116 5.58 17.16 -5.90
C ARG A 116 5.19 15.84 -6.55
N ALA A 117 4.08 15.25 -6.11
CA ALA A 117 3.52 14.03 -6.70
C ALA A 117 3.18 14.22 -8.19
N ARG A 118 2.50 15.32 -8.56
CA ARG A 118 2.17 15.66 -9.96
C ARG A 118 3.42 15.79 -10.82
N THR A 119 4.42 16.54 -10.36
CA THR A 119 5.70 16.67 -11.07
C THR A 119 6.41 15.33 -11.22
N TRP A 120 6.35 14.47 -10.22
CA TRP A 120 6.92 13.13 -10.31
C TRP A 120 6.16 12.28 -11.35
N ILE A 121 4.81 12.26 -11.31
CA ILE A 121 3.96 11.54 -12.27
C ILE A 121 4.27 11.97 -13.71
N GLU A 122 4.33 13.27 -13.97
CA GLU A 122 4.63 13.83 -15.31
C GLU A 122 6.00 13.36 -15.83
N LYS A 123 7.03 13.38 -14.97
CA LYS A 123 8.38 12.91 -15.31
C LYS A 123 8.46 11.41 -15.60
N HIS A 124 7.52 10.62 -15.07
CA HIS A 124 7.51 9.15 -15.20
C HIS A 124 6.49 8.64 -16.22
N GLY A 125 6.19 9.46 -17.24
CA GLY A 125 5.32 9.06 -18.35
C GLY A 125 3.83 9.26 -18.09
N GLY A 126 3.48 9.97 -17.02
CA GLY A 126 2.11 10.28 -16.66
C GLY A 126 1.29 9.00 -16.45
N LEU A 127 0.08 8.98 -16.99
CA LEU A 127 -0.84 7.85 -16.82
C LEU A 127 -0.69 6.75 -17.88
N ARG A 128 0.39 6.75 -18.68
CA ARG A 128 0.55 5.77 -19.79
C ARG A 128 0.77 4.35 -19.30
N HIS A 129 1.43 4.20 -18.15
CA HIS A 129 1.90 2.91 -17.64
C HIS A 129 1.22 2.45 -16.34
N ILE A 130 0.02 2.98 -16.06
CA ILE A 130 -0.75 2.55 -14.88
C ILE A 130 -1.44 1.20 -15.12
N ARG A 131 -1.57 0.41 -14.06
CA ARG A 131 -2.23 -0.90 -14.01
C ARG A 131 -3.75 -0.76 -14.16
N VAL A 132 -4.41 -1.87 -14.49
CA VAL A 132 -5.87 -1.90 -14.67
C VAL A 132 -6.64 -1.43 -13.43
N PHE A 133 -6.21 -1.81 -12.22
CA PHE A 133 -6.87 -1.39 -10.98
C PHE A 133 -6.84 0.12 -10.77
N THR A 134 -5.70 0.77 -11.02
CA THR A 134 -5.59 2.24 -10.95
C THR A 134 -6.53 2.91 -11.95
N ARG A 135 -6.65 2.36 -13.17
CA ARG A 135 -7.61 2.88 -14.16
C ARG A 135 -9.05 2.72 -13.68
N ILE A 136 -9.40 1.60 -13.04
CA ILE A 136 -10.74 1.37 -12.47
C ILE A 136 -11.03 2.42 -11.39
N TRP A 137 -10.11 2.66 -10.46
CA TRP A 137 -10.27 3.69 -9.44
C TRP A 137 -10.46 5.09 -10.02
N LEU A 138 -9.63 5.46 -11.00
CA LEU A 138 -9.79 6.74 -11.70
C LEU A 138 -11.12 6.82 -12.47
N ALA A 139 -11.59 5.72 -13.07
CA ALA A 139 -12.86 5.69 -13.79
C ALA A 139 -14.08 5.80 -12.86
N LEU A 140 -13.99 5.21 -11.66
CA LEU A 140 -15.02 5.33 -10.63
C LEU A 140 -15.21 6.77 -10.16
N ILE A 141 -14.14 7.57 -10.12
CA ILE A 141 -14.22 9.01 -9.81
C ILE A 141 -14.37 9.91 -11.06
N GLY A 142 -14.55 9.33 -12.25
CA GLY A 142 -14.80 10.07 -13.50
C GLY A 142 -13.56 10.61 -14.22
N GLU A 143 -12.35 10.29 -13.76
CA GLU A 143 -11.07 10.78 -14.30
C GLU A 143 -10.43 9.83 -15.33
N TRP A 144 -11.08 8.70 -15.62
CA TRP A 144 -10.66 7.76 -16.67
C TRP A 144 -11.85 7.22 -17.46
N PRO A 145 -11.77 7.15 -18.81
CA PRO A 145 -12.87 6.60 -19.60
C PRO A 145 -12.99 5.09 -19.39
N TRP A 146 -14.18 4.62 -19.01
CA TRP A 146 -14.49 3.20 -18.84
C TRP A 146 -14.19 2.36 -20.09
N GLN A 147 -14.33 2.94 -21.28
CA GLN A 147 -14.06 2.29 -22.57
C GLN A 147 -12.57 1.96 -22.78
N ALA A 148 -11.66 2.57 -22.00
CA ALA A 148 -10.22 2.31 -22.06
C ALA A 148 -9.74 1.29 -21.01
N ILE A 149 -10.66 0.58 -20.35
CA ILE A 149 -10.37 -0.49 -19.40
C ILE A 149 -10.66 -1.83 -20.09
N PRO A 150 -9.79 -2.86 -19.98
CA PRO A 150 -10.10 -4.21 -20.44
C PRO A 150 -11.44 -4.70 -19.88
N ASN A 151 -12.31 -5.20 -20.76
CA ASN A 151 -13.64 -5.63 -20.36
C ASN A 151 -13.57 -6.87 -19.44
N LEU A 152 -14.27 -6.82 -18.32
CA LEU A 152 -14.49 -7.94 -17.41
C LEU A 152 -15.98 -8.31 -17.46
N PRO A 153 -16.40 -9.17 -18.42
CA PRO A 153 -17.81 -9.43 -18.64
C PRO A 153 -18.43 -10.13 -17.40
N PRO A 154 -19.50 -9.58 -16.81
CA PRO A 154 -20.17 -10.21 -15.67
C PRO A 154 -20.76 -11.59 -16.02
N GLU A 155 -20.95 -11.89 -17.30
CA GLU A 155 -21.40 -13.19 -17.81
C GLU A 155 -20.42 -14.32 -17.47
N LEU A 156 -19.16 -14.03 -17.14
CA LEU A 156 -18.19 -15.03 -16.68
C LEU A 156 -18.67 -15.80 -15.45
N ILE A 157 -19.49 -15.19 -14.59
CA ILE A 157 -20.09 -15.84 -13.42
C ILE A 157 -20.99 -17.03 -13.81
N ARG A 158 -21.47 -17.08 -15.07
CA ARG A 158 -22.31 -18.17 -15.58
C ARG A 158 -21.55 -19.32 -16.22
N LEU A 159 -20.22 -19.24 -16.27
CA LEU A 159 -19.41 -20.30 -16.86
C LEU A 159 -19.52 -21.60 -16.04
N PRO A 160 -19.64 -22.77 -16.69
CA PRO A 160 -19.49 -24.07 -16.02
C PRO A 160 -18.08 -24.26 -15.44
N LEU A 161 -17.93 -24.99 -14.33
CA LEU A 161 -16.62 -25.21 -13.65
C LEU A 161 -15.54 -25.85 -14.54
N TRP A 162 -15.93 -26.48 -15.65
CA TRP A 162 -15.01 -27.14 -16.56
C TRP A 162 -14.52 -26.25 -17.71
N THR A 163 -15.11 -25.06 -17.91
CA THR A 163 -14.67 -24.19 -19.00
C THR A 163 -13.34 -23.51 -18.64
N PRO A 164 -12.48 -23.21 -19.62
CA PRO A 164 -11.33 -22.34 -19.39
C PRO A 164 -11.77 -21.02 -18.73
N VAL A 165 -10.98 -20.51 -17.79
CA VAL A 165 -11.16 -19.24 -17.05
C VAL A 165 -12.33 -19.15 -16.06
N ASN A 166 -12.92 -20.26 -15.63
CA ASN A 166 -13.79 -20.32 -14.43
C ASN A 166 -12.98 -20.71 -13.18
#